data_AF-A0ABD7Q6J6-F1
#
_entry.id   AF-A0ABD7Q6J6-F1
#
_cell.length_a   1.000
_cell.length_b   1.000
_cell.length_c   1.000
_cell.angle_alpha   90.00
_cell.angle_beta   90.00
_cell.angle_gamma   90.00
#
_symmetry.space_group_name_H-M   'P 1'
#
loop_
_entity.id
_entity.type
_entity.pdbx_description
1 polymer ?
#
loop_
_entity_poly.entity_id
_entity_poly.type
_entity_poly.pdbx_seq_one_letter_code
_entity_poly.pdbx_strand_id
1 'polypeptide(L)'
;MKASSIIFLLIIYINPTLSNAKIIDFCKTVEFDTGAFDYSAIKRASSKEDCRDNPIPIIYNNIKDVFYLSSDASPSGGVSYLTWDDSTKKYSYDKSDLDGVIRGLVSKNVNFKYLKNLSYKVTINVEPKKNGNLVIGDVVFFDSANKPISIMRTLFFYSQDNYAASYYSDPVKYSEHKKIDFFNKLTSLFRSMVVNW
;
A
#
# COMPACT_ATOMS: atom_id res chain seq x y z
N MET A 1 -64.80 10.64 19.57
CA MET A 1 -63.55 9.89 19.36
C MET A 1 -63.28 9.75 17.87
N LYS A 2 -62.17 10.31 17.38
CA LYS A 2 -61.21 9.69 16.45
C LYS A 2 -60.14 10.73 16.14
N ALA A 3 -59.05 10.67 16.90
CA ALA A 3 -57.82 11.38 16.60
C ALA A 3 -57.13 10.62 15.46
N SER A 4 -56.91 11.28 14.32
CA SER A 4 -56.03 10.76 13.27
C SER A 4 -54.66 11.38 13.47
N SER A 5 -53.75 10.59 14.04
CA SER A 5 -52.33 10.93 14.18
C SER A 5 -51.69 10.98 12.79
N ILE A 6 -51.24 12.17 12.38
CA ILE A 6 -50.37 12.32 11.21
C ILE A 6 -48.95 11.99 11.68
N ILE A 7 -48.42 10.85 11.24
CA ILE A 7 -47.03 10.46 11.43
C ILE A 7 -46.18 11.31 10.48
N PHE A 8 -45.40 12.22 11.05
CA PHE A 8 -44.40 13.00 10.34
C PHE A 8 -43.19 12.10 10.10
N LEU A 9 -43.00 11.63 8.85
CA LEU A 9 -41.79 10.91 8.47
C LEU A 9 -40.63 11.91 8.35
N LEU A 10 -39.77 11.96 9.38
CA LEU A 10 -38.49 12.66 9.28
C LEU A 10 -37.55 11.82 8.42
N ILE A 11 -37.40 12.19 7.14
CA ILE A 11 -36.31 11.67 6.30
C ILE A 11 -35.03 12.36 6.78
N ILE A 12 -34.23 11.63 7.55
CA ILE A 12 -32.87 12.04 7.89
C ILE A 12 -32.06 12.00 6.59
N TYR A 13 -31.89 13.16 5.96
CA TYR A 13 -30.81 13.36 4.99
C TYR A 13 -29.50 13.24 5.78
N ILE A 14 -28.94 12.02 5.77
CA ILE A 14 -27.53 11.85 6.10
C ILE A 14 -26.80 12.58 4.98
N ASN A 15 -26.33 13.78 5.26
CA ASN A 15 -25.30 14.41 4.45
C ASN A 15 -24.17 13.38 4.36
N PRO A 16 -23.86 12.80 3.18
CA PRO A 16 -22.56 12.20 3.04
C PRO A 16 -21.63 13.37 3.29
N THR A 17 -20.86 13.33 4.38
CA THR A 17 -19.68 14.17 4.46
C THR A 17 -18.92 13.85 3.19
N LEU A 18 -18.99 14.74 2.20
CA LEU A 18 -18.03 14.77 1.12
C LEU A 18 -16.71 14.97 1.84
N SER A 19 -16.06 13.86 2.17
CA SER A 19 -14.63 13.82 2.31
C SER A 19 -14.14 14.29 0.95
N ASN A 20 -13.92 15.60 0.81
CA ASN A 20 -13.23 16.14 -0.34
C ASN A 20 -11.89 15.41 -0.35
N ALA A 21 -11.77 14.45 -1.27
CA ALA A 21 -10.55 13.70 -1.48
C ALA A 21 -9.42 14.71 -1.56
N LYS A 22 -8.38 14.50 -0.76
CA LYS A 22 -7.25 15.43 -0.70
C LYS A 22 -6.29 15.02 -1.79
N ILE A 23 -6.64 15.41 -3.00
CA ILE A 23 -5.89 15.07 -4.20
C ILE A 23 -4.56 15.87 -4.23
N ILE A 24 -3.46 15.17 -4.49
CA ILE A 24 -2.14 15.75 -4.75
C ILE A 24 -1.64 15.22 -6.07
N ASP A 25 -1.14 16.13 -6.90
CA ASP A 25 -0.26 15.80 -8.01
C ASP A 25 1.20 15.85 -7.54
N PHE A 26 1.78 14.68 -7.29
CA PHE A 26 3.15 14.57 -6.81
C PHE A 26 4.13 14.70 -7.97
N CYS A 27 5.05 15.66 -7.86
CA CYS A 27 6.02 16.01 -8.89
C CYS A 27 5.45 16.26 -10.29
N LYS A 28 4.16 16.63 -10.40
CA LYS A 28 3.45 16.77 -11.69
C LYS A 28 3.51 15.50 -12.54
N THR A 29 3.32 14.35 -11.90
CA THR A 29 3.45 13.03 -12.55
C THR A 29 2.44 12.01 -12.11
N VAL A 30 2.11 11.99 -10.82
CA VAL A 30 1.24 10.98 -10.25
C VAL A 30 0.27 11.70 -9.34
N GLU A 31 -1.00 11.62 -9.69
CA GLU A 31 -2.08 12.08 -8.85
C GLU A 31 -2.54 10.97 -7.91
N PHE A 32 -2.81 11.30 -6.65
CA PHE A 32 -3.47 10.39 -5.72
C PHE A 32 -4.24 11.14 -4.64
N ASP A 33 -5.23 10.47 -4.08
CA ASP A 33 -5.89 10.91 -2.86
C ASP A 33 -5.01 10.57 -1.65
N THR A 34 -4.58 11.58 -0.91
CA THR A 34 -3.82 11.34 0.33
C THR A 34 -4.66 10.63 1.39
N GLY A 35 -5.99 10.63 1.26
CA GLY A 35 -6.90 9.96 2.18
C GLY A 35 -6.67 10.41 3.63
N ALA A 36 -6.29 9.46 4.48
CA ALA A 36 -6.05 9.68 5.90
C ALA A 36 -4.63 10.16 6.25
N PHE A 37 -3.72 10.23 5.28
CA PHE A 37 -2.33 10.64 5.53
C PHE A 37 -2.18 12.16 5.66
N ASP A 38 -1.10 12.60 6.31
CA ASP A 38 -0.78 14.02 6.46
C ASP A 38 -0.51 14.70 5.10
N TYR A 39 -1.56 15.34 4.58
CA TYR A 39 -1.52 16.13 3.35
C TYR A 39 -0.43 17.20 3.36
N SER A 40 -0.17 17.86 4.48
CA SER A 40 0.80 18.96 4.55
C SER A 40 2.23 18.44 4.38
N ALA A 41 2.51 17.24 4.89
CA ALA A 41 3.80 16.58 4.71
C ALA A 41 4.05 16.22 3.25
N ILE A 42 3.06 15.59 2.59
CA ILE A 42 3.17 15.18 1.18
C ILE A 42 3.26 16.41 0.27
N LYS A 43 2.41 17.43 0.48
CA LYS A 43 2.43 18.68 -0.29
C LYS A 43 3.76 19.43 -0.19
N ARG A 44 4.40 19.41 0.98
CA ARG A 44 5.72 20.02 1.17
C ARG A 44 6.80 19.22 0.45
N ALA A 45 6.71 17.89 0.45
CA ALA A 45 7.65 17.05 -0.29
C ALA A 45 7.49 17.25 -1.80
N SER A 46 6.25 17.35 -2.30
CA SER A 46 5.97 17.53 -3.73
C SER A 46 6.36 18.90 -4.28
N SER A 47 6.53 19.92 -3.44
CA SER A 47 6.93 21.27 -3.86
C SER A 47 8.43 21.46 -4.03
N LYS A 48 9.25 20.44 -3.72
CA LYS A 48 10.71 20.52 -3.89
C LYS A 48 11.11 20.23 -5.34
N GLU A 49 12.22 20.82 -5.78
CA GLU A 49 12.77 20.56 -7.13
C GLU A 49 13.24 19.11 -7.29
N ASP A 50 13.77 18.51 -6.23
CA ASP A 50 14.29 17.15 -6.16
C ASP A 50 13.23 16.13 -5.69
N CYS A 51 11.93 16.46 -5.80
CA CYS A 51 10.86 15.65 -5.21
C CYS A 51 10.82 14.20 -5.73
N ARG A 52 11.35 13.93 -6.93
CA ARG A 52 11.41 12.59 -7.53
C ARG A 52 12.53 11.72 -6.97
N ASP A 53 13.60 12.33 -6.50
CA ASP A 53 14.80 11.63 -6.02
C ASP A 53 14.70 11.28 -4.53
N ASN A 54 13.61 11.72 -3.87
CA ASN A 54 13.41 11.58 -2.44
C ASN A 54 12.22 10.68 -2.09
N PRO A 55 12.29 9.96 -0.95
CA PRO A 55 11.16 9.22 -0.43
C PRO A 55 9.97 10.13 -0.12
N ILE A 56 8.76 9.66 -0.42
CA ILE A 56 7.50 10.37 -0.17
C ILE A 56 7.03 10.05 1.26
N PRO A 57 6.95 11.05 2.15
CA PRO A 57 6.56 10.81 3.53
C PRO A 57 5.08 10.45 3.65
N ILE A 58 4.78 9.36 4.35
CA ILE A 58 3.42 8.96 4.73
C ILE A 58 3.31 8.93 6.25
N ILE A 59 2.46 9.81 6.78
CA ILE A 59 2.27 9.98 8.22
C ILE A 59 0.80 9.74 8.55
N TYR A 60 0.53 8.78 9.43
CA TYR A 60 -0.82 8.41 9.87
C TYR A 60 -0.80 7.93 11.33
N ASN A 61 -1.60 8.53 12.21
CA ASN A 61 -1.70 8.15 13.63
C ASN A 61 -0.34 7.98 14.34
N ASN A 62 0.59 8.92 14.13
CA ASN A 62 1.97 8.91 14.62
C ASN A 62 2.89 7.82 14.04
N ILE A 63 2.40 6.98 13.13
CA ILE A 63 3.23 6.09 12.31
C ILE A 63 3.80 6.94 11.18
N LYS A 64 5.12 6.91 11.02
CA LYS A 64 5.86 7.58 9.95
C LYS A 64 6.55 6.52 9.12
N ASP A 65 6.35 6.57 7.82
CA ASP A 65 7.02 5.70 6.86
C ASP A 65 7.18 6.46 5.54
N VAL A 66 7.69 5.80 4.51
CA VAL A 66 7.88 6.37 3.18
C VAL A 66 7.51 5.38 2.09
N PHE A 67 7.08 5.90 0.94
CA PHE A 67 7.07 5.14 -0.31
C PHE A 67 7.92 5.87 -1.35
N TYR A 68 8.23 5.21 -2.46
CA TYR A 68 9.16 5.71 -3.46
C TYR A 68 8.48 5.83 -4.82
N LEU A 69 8.92 6.81 -5.61
CA LEU A 69 8.67 6.85 -7.05
C LEU A 69 9.97 6.54 -7.78
N SER A 70 9.86 5.79 -8.87
CA SER A 70 10.95 5.53 -9.79
C SER A 70 10.50 5.85 -11.22
N SER A 71 11.42 6.43 -11.99
CA SER A 71 11.29 6.57 -13.45
C SER A 71 11.44 5.23 -14.18
N ASP A 72 11.97 4.20 -13.51
CA ASP A 72 12.21 2.91 -14.12
C ASP A 72 10.90 2.11 -14.13
N ALA A 73 10.27 2.06 -15.31
CA ALA A 73 9.14 1.19 -15.60
C ALA A 73 9.58 -0.28 -15.69
N SER A 74 10.06 -0.85 -14.59
CA SER A 74 10.29 -2.30 -14.51
C SER A 74 9.00 -2.97 -14.10
N PRO A 75 8.48 -3.98 -14.83
CA PRO A 75 7.32 -4.75 -14.37
C PRO A 75 7.60 -5.46 -13.04
N SER A 76 8.85 -5.65 -12.60
CA SER A 76 9.14 -6.13 -11.23
C SER A 76 9.20 -5.01 -10.18
N GLY A 77 9.28 -3.75 -10.60
CA GLY A 77 9.12 -2.60 -9.71
C GLY A 77 10.21 -2.34 -8.69
N GLY A 78 11.35 -3.02 -8.81
CA GLY A 78 12.39 -3.02 -7.77
C GLY A 78 12.08 -3.94 -6.58
N VAL A 79 11.01 -4.76 -6.65
CA VAL A 79 10.71 -5.78 -5.65
C VAL A 79 11.55 -7.02 -5.95
N SER A 80 12.52 -7.35 -5.11
CA SER A 80 13.47 -8.42 -5.46
C SER A 80 12.85 -9.81 -5.59
N TYR A 81 11.72 -10.09 -4.93
CA TYR A 81 11.13 -11.44 -4.92
C TYR A 81 9.88 -11.61 -5.79
N LEU A 82 9.33 -10.53 -6.35
CA LEU A 82 8.17 -10.62 -7.25
C LEU A 82 8.65 -10.66 -8.70
N THR A 83 8.15 -11.63 -9.44
CA THR A 83 8.57 -11.90 -10.81
C THR A 83 7.39 -11.77 -11.76
N TRP A 84 7.56 -11.03 -12.84
CA TRP A 84 6.60 -10.97 -13.93
C TRP A 84 6.92 -12.05 -14.96
N ASP A 85 5.94 -12.91 -15.25
CA ASP A 85 6.03 -13.87 -16.34
C ASP A 85 5.31 -13.33 -17.57
N ASP A 86 6.10 -12.98 -18.60
CA ASP A 86 5.58 -12.46 -19.86
C ASP A 86 4.74 -13.46 -20.64
N SER A 87 4.97 -14.77 -20.45
CA SER A 87 4.25 -15.81 -21.18
C SER A 87 2.84 -16.00 -20.63
N THR A 88 2.69 -15.98 -19.31
CA THR A 88 1.40 -16.16 -18.64
C THR A 88 0.72 -14.83 -18.29
N LYS A 89 1.43 -13.71 -18.47
CA LYS A 89 1.00 -12.35 -18.10
C LYS A 89 0.53 -12.29 -16.64
N LYS A 90 1.29 -12.95 -15.76
CA LYS A 90 0.98 -13.07 -14.32
C LYS A 90 2.21 -12.78 -13.49
N TYR A 91 1.94 -12.25 -12.30
CA TYR A 91 2.95 -12.18 -11.25
C TYR A 91 3.04 -13.50 -10.51
N SER A 92 4.27 -13.88 -10.22
CA SER A 92 4.64 -14.96 -9.30
C SER A 92 5.69 -14.44 -8.32
N TYR A 93 6.27 -15.33 -7.53
CA TYR A 93 7.38 -14.98 -6.66
C TYR A 93 8.50 -16.02 -6.75
N ASP A 94 9.74 -15.56 -6.65
CA ASP A 94 10.88 -16.43 -6.47
C ASP A 94 11.06 -16.73 -4.96
N LYS A 95 11.06 -18.02 -4.64
CA LYS A 95 11.16 -18.48 -3.25
C LYS A 95 12.55 -18.19 -2.66
N SER A 96 13.61 -18.41 -3.44
CA SER A 96 14.99 -18.19 -2.99
C SER A 96 15.26 -16.71 -2.70
N ASP A 97 14.75 -15.82 -3.54
CA ASP A 97 14.85 -14.38 -3.36
C ASP A 97 14.05 -13.92 -2.15
N LEU A 98 12.82 -14.42 -1.95
CA LEU A 98 12.03 -14.13 -0.75
C LEU A 98 12.73 -14.62 0.52
N ASP A 99 13.28 -15.84 0.52
CA ASP A 99 14.08 -16.36 1.62
C ASP A 99 15.31 -15.48 1.88
N GLY A 100 15.94 -14.94 0.82
CA GLY A 100 17.01 -13.95 0.89
C GLY A 100 16.58 -12.65 1.56
N VAL A 101 15.43 -12.10 1.18
CA VAL A 101 14.83 -10.91 1.79
C VAL A 101 14.57 -11.14 3.28
N ILE A 102 13.94 -12.26 3.65
CA ILE A 102 13.66 -12.61 5.04
C ILE A 102 14.97 -12.75 5.83
N ARG A 103 15.98 -13.45 5.31
CA ARG A 103 17.30 -13.54 5.95
C ARG A 103 17.93 -12.16 6.15
N GLY A 104 17.83 -11.28 5.15
CA GLY A 104 18.33 -9.90 5.21
C GLY A 104 17.66 -9.10 6.33
N LEU A 105 16.32 -9.15 6.41
CA LEU A 105 15.54 -8.49 7.46
C LEU A 105 15.94 -8.98 8.86
N VAL A 106 16.03 -10.29 9.04
CA VAL A 106 16.42 -10.89 10.32
C VAL A 106 17.86 -10.54 10.73
N SER A 107 18.75 -10.37 9.75
CA SER A 107 20.13 -9.97 10.00
C SER A 107 20.24 -8.49 10.38
N LYS A 108 19.40 -7.63 9.79
CA LYS A 108 19.36 -6.18 10.07
C LYS A 108 18.71 -5.85 11.41
N ASN A 109 17.70 -6.62 11.84
CA ASN A 109 16.94 -6.33 13.06
C ASN A 109 16.64 -7.59 13.87
N VAL A 110 17.21 -7.68 15.07
CA VAL A 110 17.06 -8.83 15.97
C VAL A 110 15.60 -9.08 16.38
N ASN A 111 14.74 -8.06 16.33
CA ASN A 111 13.31 -8.20 16.63
C ASN A 111 12.58 -9.06 15.61
N PHE A 112 13.16 -9.31 14.43
CA PHE A 112 12.57 -10.18 13.41
C PHE A 112 13.05 -11.64 13.49
N LYS A 113 13.92 -12.00 14.46
CA LYS A 113 14.43 -13.39 14.61
C LYS A 113 13.31 -14.44 14.70
N TYR A 114 12.14 -14.09 15.23
CA TYR A 114 11.00 -15.01 15.33
C TYR A 114 10.52 -15.53 13.97
N LEU A 115 10.75 -14.80 12.87
CA LEU A 115 10.35 -15.23 11.53
C LEU A 115 11.03 -16.52 11.08
N LYS A 116 12.24 -16.82 11.60
CA LYS A 116 12.98 -18.04 11.22
C LYS A 116 12.23 -19.34 11.54
N ASN A 117 11.30 -19.29 12.48
CA ASN A 117 10.54 -20.46 12.94
C ASN A 117 9.12 -20.50 12.36
N LEU A 118 8.78 -19.58 11.45
CA LEU A 118 7.46 -19.48 10.84
C LEU A 118 7.50 -20.02 9.41
N SER A 119 6.41 -20.67 9.01
CA SER A 119 6.14 -20.91 7.59
C SER A 119 5.54 -19.64 6.98
N TYR A 120 5.57 -19.48 5.66
CA TYR A 120 4.90 -18.36 5.00
C TYR A 120 4.07 -18.79 3.80
N LYS A 121 3.07 -17.97 3.47
CA LYS A 121 2.34 -18.02 2.19
C LYS A 121 2.36 -16.65 1.56
N VAL A 122 2.50 -16.63 0.24
CA VAL A 122 2.49 -15.40 -0.56
C VAL A 122 1.17 -15.31 -1.31
N THR A 123 0.51 -14.17 -1.20
CA THR A 123 -0.67 -13.81 -1.99
C THR A 123 -0.32 -12.63 -2.86
N ILE A 124 -0.60 -12.72 -4.16
CA ILE A 124 -0.38 -11.62 -5.10
C ILE A 124 -1.72 -11.26 -5.72
N ASN A 125 -2.14 -10.00 -5.54
CA ASN A 125 -3.31 -9.44 -6.19
C ASN A 125 -2.89 -8.38 -7.20
N VAL A 126 -3.50 -8.40 -8.39
CA VAL A 126 -3.25 -7.43 -9.45
C VAL A 126 -4.56 -6.71 -9.75
N GLU A 127 -4.53 -5.40 -9.64
CA GLU A 127 -5.66 -4.51 -9.92
C GLU A 127 -5.33 -3.67 -11.16
N PRO A 128 -5.98 -3.94 -12.32
CA PRO A 128 -5.81 -3.12 -13.50
C PRO A 128 -6.20 -1.66 -13.26
N LYS A 129 -5.41 -0.74 -13.80
CA LYS A 129 -5.63 0.70 -13.78
C LYS A 129 -5.63 1.24 -15.21
N LYS A 130 -6.16 2.45 -15.40
CA LYS A 130 -6.24 3.08 -16.74
C LYS A 130 -4.90 3.10 -17.47
N ASN A 131 -3.82 3.43 -16.75
CA ASN A 131 -2.47 3.58 -17.31
C ASN A 131 -1.46 2.66 -16.61
N GLY A 132 -1.83 1.43 -16.24
CA GLY A 132 -0.92 0.57 -15.47
C GLY A 132 -1.61 -0.53 -14.66
N ASN A 133 -0.90 -1.11 -13.70
CA ASN A 133 -1.49 -2.01 -12.71
C ASN A 133 -0.98 -1.68 -11.30
N LEU A 134 -1.83 -1.91 -10.31
CA LEU A 134 -1.43 -2.00 -8.91
C LEU A 134 -1.25 -3.48 -8.55
N VAL A 135 -0.06 -3.84 -8.08
CA VAL A 135 0.29 -5.16 -7.57
C VAL A 135 0.40 -5.07 -6.05
N ILE A 136 -0.27 -5.98 -5.36
CA ILE A 136 -0.28 -6.10 -3.90
C ILE A 136 0.27 -7.48 -3.57
N GLY A 137 1.48 -7.54 -3.02
CA GLY A 137 2.15 -8.76 -2.60
C GLY A 137 2.16 -8.88 -1.08
N ASP A 138 1.36 -9.79 -0.53
CA ASP A 138 1.33 -10.08 0.90
C ASP A 138 2.09 -11.37 1.20
N VAL A 139 3.07 -11.30 2.09
CA VAL A 139 3.76 -12.46 2.68
C VAL A 139 3.23 -12.63 4.10
N VAL A 140 2.38 -13.64 4.31
CA VAL A 140 1.78 -13.95 5.61
C VAL A 140 2.58 -15.07 6.26
N PHE A 141 3.05 -14.83 7.48
CA PHE A 141 3.81 -15.79 8.28
C PHE A 141 2.90 -16.51 9.27
N PHE A 142 3.04 -17.83 9.36
CA PHE A 142 2.20 -18.71 10.17
C PHE A 142 3.03 -19.52 11.16
N ASP A 143 2.46 -19.73 12.35
CA ASP A 143 3.02 -20.67 13.33
C ASP A 143 2.75 -22.14 12.94
N SER A 144 3.21 -23.08 13.77
CA SER A 144 3.00 -24.51 13.58
C SER A 144 1.53 -24.94 13.65
N ALA A 145 0.65 -24.13 14.23
CA ALA A 145 -0.79 -24.35 14.26
C ALA A 145 -1.50 -23.69 13.05
N ASN A 146 -0.73 -23.20 12.07
CA ASN A 146 -1.23 -22.51 10.88
C ASN A 146 -2.03 -21.23 11.22
N LYS A 147 -1.74 -20.60 12.36
CA LYS A 147 -2.28 -19.29 12.75
C LYS A 147 -1.42 -18.17 12.19
N PRO A 148 -2.00 -17.12 11.57
CA PRO A 148 -1.24 -15.99 11.06
C PRO A 148 -0.64 -15.16 12.21
N ILE A 149 0.68 -14.94 12.16
CA ILE A 149 1.45 -14.24 13.19
C ILE A 149 1.90 -12.87 12.72
N SER A 150 2.36 -12.76 11.47
CA SER A 150 2.84 -11.51 10.90
C SER A 150 2.56 -11.43 9.41
N ILE A 151 2.63 -10.21 8.89
CA ILE A 151 2.49 -9.92 7.47
C ILE A 151 3.56 -8.93 7.05
N MET A 152 4.15 -9.16 5.88
CA MET A 152 4.82 -8.13 5.10
C MET A 152 3.95 -7.82 3.89
N ARG A 153 3.78 -6.54 3.60
CA ARG A 153 3.07 -6.05 2.43
C ARG A 153 4.01 -5.28 1.53
N THR A 154 3.95 -5.62 0.26
CA THR A 154 4.54 -4.89 -0.85
C THR A 154 3.42 -4.30 -1.68
N LEU A 155 3.48 -2.99 -1.95
CA LEU A 155 2.59 -2.31 -2.89
C LEU A 155 3.43 -1.79 -4.04
N PHE A 156 2.99 -2.07 -5.25
CA PHE A 156 3.70 -1.67 -6.44
C PHE A 156 2.70 -1.20 -7.49
N PHE A 157 2.67 0.09 -7.78
CA PHE A 157 1.94 0.63 -8.91
C PHE A 157 2.91 0.84 -10.06
N TYR A 158 2.58 0.37 -11.27
CA TYR A 158 3.41 0.57 -12.43
C TYR A 158 2.61 0.94 -13.66
N SER A 159 3.15 1.87 -14.42
CA SER A 159 2.70 2.26 -15.74
C SER A 159 3.69 1.74 -16.77
N GLN A 160 3.20 1.00 -17.77
CA GLN A 160 3.98 0.15 -18.68
C GLN A 160 5.25 0.80 -19.25
N ASP A 161 5.30 2.13 -19.40
CA ASP A 161 6.46 2.83 -19.96
C ASP A 161 6.90 4.09 -19.20
N ASN A 162 6.30 4.41 -18.04
CA ASN A 162 6.46 5.77 -17.47
C ASN A 162 6.94 5.82 -16.02
N TYR A 163 6.29 5.10 -15.12
CA TYR A 163 6.50 5.29 -13.68
C TYR A 163 6.21 4.05 -12.87
N ALA A 164 6.97 3.89 -11.80
CA ALA A 164 6.75 2.93 -10.73
C ALA A 164 6.57 3.68 -9.40
N ALA A 165 5.55 3.33 -8.62
CA ALA A 165 5.46 3.68 -7.21
C ALA A 165 5.59 2.41 -6.39
N SER A 166 6.45 2.41 -5.38
CA SER A 166 6.73 1.20 -4.59
C SER A 166 6.76 1.47 -3.10
N TYR A 167 6.20 0.53 -2.34
CA TYR A 167 6.27 0.47 -0.89
C TYR A 167 6.61 -0.95 -0.45
N TYR A 168 7.51 -1.05 0.51
CA TYR A 168 7.93 -2.30 1.13
C TYR A 168 7.90 -2.12 2.63
N SER A 169 7.11 -2.95 3.30
CA SER A 169 7.08 -2.93 4.75
C SER A 169 8.05 -3.91 5.37
N ASP A 170 8.55 -3.51 6.54
CA ASP A 170 9.03 -4.45 7.53
C ASP A 170 7.90 -5.41 7.98
N PRO A 171 8.24 -6.59 8.53
CA PRO A 171 7.27 -7.50 9.13
C PRO A 171 6.46 -6.83 10.24
N VAL A 172 5.14 -6.93 10.16
CA VAL A 172 4.19 -6.41 11.17
C VAL A 172 3.43 -7.56 11.78
N LYS A 173 3.38 -7.63 13.11
CA LYS A 173 2.55 -8.63 13.81
C LYS A 173 1.08 -8.26 13.70
N TYR A 174 0.20 -9.24 13.55
CA TYR A 174 -1.26 -8.97 13.52
C TYR A 174 -1.79 -8.35 14.81
N SER A 175 -1.08 -8.51 15.93
CA SER A 175 -1.36 -7.83 17.20
C SER A 175 -1.09 -6.32 17.16
N GLU A 176 -0.29 -5.83 16.20
CA GLU A 176 0.00 -4.40 16.02
C GLU A 176 -1.12 -3.73 15.19
N HIS A 177 -2.34 -3.71 15.73
CA HIS A 177 -3.54 -3.28 15.01
C HIS A 177 -3.43 -1.89 14.32
N LYS A 178 -2.70 -0.95 14.94
CA LYS A 178 -2.47 0.38 14.34
C LYS A 178 -1.64 0.31 13.05
N LYS A 179 -0.65 -0.58 12.98
CA LYS A 179 0.16 -0.79 11.77
C LYS A 179 -0.61 -1.57 10.70
N ILE A 180 -1.45 -2.51 11.11
CA ILE A 180 -2.35 -3.20 10.17
C ILE A 180 -3.34 -2.20 9.54
N ASP A 181 -3.92 -1.31 10.33
CA ASP A 181 -4.78 -0.24 9.79
C ASP A 181 -3.99 0.71 8.88
N PHE A 182 -2.76 1.08 9.24
CA PHE A 182 -1.86 1.83 8.37
C PHE A 182 -1.67 1.16 7.00
N PHE A 183 -1.43 -0.15 6.94
CA PHE A 183 -1.34 -0.87 5.66
C PHE A 183 -2.62 -0.79 4.84
N ASN A 184 -3.79 -0.84 5.48
CA ASN A 184 -5.06 -0.71 4.78
C ASN A 184 -5.23 0.70 4.20
N LYS A 185 -4.88 1.75 4.95
CA LYS A 185 -4.88 3.13 4.44
C LYS A 185 -3.88 3.31 3.31
N LEU A 186 -2.70 2.71 3.42
CA LEU A 186 -1.69 2.79 2.38
C LEU A 186 -2.12 2.08 1.09
N THR A 187 -2.77 0.91 1.20
CA THR A 187 -3.39 0.26 0.06
C THR A 187 -4.45 1.13 -0.60
N SER A 188 -5.28 1.84 0.18
CA SER A 188 -6.25 2.81 -0.37
C SER A 188 -5.56 3.97 -1.12
N LEU A 189 -4.46 4.50 -0.59
CA LEU A 189 -3.66 5.53 -1.26
C LEU A 189 -3.15 5.02 -2.61
N PHE A 190 -2.49 3.86 -2.65
CA PHE A 190 -2.00 3.26 -3.89
C PHE A 190 -3.12 2.95 -4.90
N ARG A 191 -4.30 2.55 -4.40
CA ARG A 191 -5.48 2.33 -5.25
C ARG A 191 -5.99 3.59 -5.94
N SER A 192 -5.74 4.76 -5.36
CA SER A 192 -6.13 6.05 -5.91
C SER A 192 -5.10 6.63 -6.89
N MET A 193 -3.92 6.03 -7.02
CA MET A 193 -2.86 6.54 -7.89
C MET A 193 -3.24 6.49 -9.37
N VAL A 194 -2.99 7.59 -10.06
CA VAL A 194 -3.17 7.77 -11.50
C VAL A 194 -1.98 8.54 -12.06
N VAL A 195 -1.48 8.16 -13.24
CA VAL A 195 -0.44 8.93 -13.93
C VAL A 195 -1.07 10.15 -14.60
N ASN A 196 -0.52 11.33 -14.29
CA ASN A 196 -0.85 12.60 -14.95
C ASN A 196 0.04 12.77 -16.17
N TRP A 197 -0.59 13.12 -17.30
CA TRP A 197 0.06 13.44 -18.58
C TRP A 197 0.09 14.95 -18.78
#